data_AF-A0A964FDM8-F1
#
_entry.id   AF-A0A964FDM8-F1
#
_cell.length_a   1.000
_cell.length_b   1.000
_cell.length_c   1.000
_cell.angle_alpha   90.00
_cell.angle_beta   90.00
_cell.angle_gamma   90.00
#
_symmetry.space_group_name_H-M   'P 1'
#
loop_
_entity.id
_entity.type
_entity.pdbx_description
1 polymer ?
#
loop_
_entity_poly.entity_id
_entity_poly.type
_entity_poly.pdbx_seq_one_letter_code
_entity_poly.pdbx_strand_id
1 'polypeptide(L)' 'MPDEHAEKTAKAERERRIAAAAARALAEAEARRAAAVPLALPGELGGREGPEPVRYGDWERRGIAVDF' A
#
# COMPACT_ATOMS: atom_id res chain seq x y z
N MET A 1 11.05 34.73 13.25
CA MET A 1 10.86 33.29 13.44
C MET A 1 9.40 33.00 13.20
N PRO A 2 9.03 32.16 12.23
CA PRO A 2 7.62 31.75 12.08
C PRO A 2 7.16 31.10 13.39
N ASP A 3 5.90 31.36 13.75
CA ASP A 3 5.31 30.95 15.01
C ASP A 3 5.17 29.41 15.06
N GLU A 4 5.87 28.78 16.01
CA GLU A 4 5.98 27.31 16.14
C GLU A 4 4.61 26.63 16.28
N HIS A 5 3.62 27.35 16.80
CA HIS A 5 2.25 26.85 16.94
C HIS A 5 1.52 26.72 15.59
N ALA A 6 1.78 27.64 14.65
CA ALA A 6 1.17 27.59 13.33
C ALA A 6 1.66 26.38 12.51
N GLU A 7 2.95 26.06 12.62
CA GLU A 7 3.54 24.90 11.95
C GLU A 7 2.99 23.57 12.50
N LYS A 8 2.80 23.48 13.81
CA LYS A 8 2.18 22.30 14.46
C LYS A 8 0.74 22.08 13.98
N THR A 9 -0.06 23.15 13.85
CA THR A 9 -1.43 23.03 13.34
C THR A 9 -1.49 22.57 11.89
N ALA A 10 -0.60 23.09 11.03
CA ALA A 10 -0.54 22.69 9.63
C ALA A 10 -0.11 21.22 9.47
N LYS A 11 0.82 20.75 10.29
CA LYS A 11 1.24 19.33 10.31
C LYS A 11 0.09 18.41 10.72
N ALA A 12 -0.62 18.74 11.80
CA ALA A 12 -1.75 17.95 12.27
C ALA A 12 -2.90 17.86 11.24
N GLU A 13 -3.17 18.95 10.52
CA GLU A 13 -4.16 18.94 9.44
C GLU A 13 -3.74 18.05 8.27
N ARG A 14 -2.46 18.09 7.88
CA ARG A 14 -1.91 17.22 6.84
C ARG A 14 -2.02 15.75 7.23
N GLU A 15 -1.67 15.40 8.46
CA GLU A 15 -1.80 14.03 8.98
C GLU A 15 -3.26 13.55 8.97
N ARG A 16 -4.19 14.40 9.41
CA ARG A 16 -5.63 14.08 9.36
C ARG A 16 -6.12 13.83 7.93
N ARG A 17 -5.68 14.63 6.96
CA ARG A 17 -6.01 14.45 5.54
C ARG A 17 -5.46 13.15 4.98
N ILE A 18 -4.23 12.79 5.33
CA ILE A 18 -3.59 11.51 4.94
C ILE A 18 -4.37 10.32 5.52
N ALA A 19 -4.72 10.36 6.81
CA ALA A 19 -5.48 9.30 7.46
C ALA A 19 -6.87 9.09 6.80
N ALA A 20 -7.56 10.19 6.49
CA ALA A 20 -8.85 10.12 5.79
C ALA A 20 -8.71 9.59 4.35
N ALA A 21 -7.61 9.87 3.66
CA ALA A 21 -7.34 9.31 2.34
C ALA A 21 -7.04 7.80 2.42
N ALA A 22 -6.23 7.38 3.40
CA ALA A 22 -5.90 5.97 3.62
C ALA A 22 -7.15 5.13 3.92
N ALA A 23 -8.05 5.63 4.79
CA ALA A 23 -9.30 4.95 5.10
C ALA A 23 -10.19 4.74 3.86
N ARG A 24 -10.28 5.75 2.99
CA ARG A 24 -11.03 5.64 1.73
C ARG A 24 -10.41 4.63 0.76
N ALA A 25 -9.07 4.66 0.61
CA ALA A 25 -8.37 3.73 -0.26
C ALA A 25 -8.53 2.27 0.17
N LEU A 26 -8.49 2.00 1.49
CA LEU A 26 -8.73 0.68 2.05
C LEU A 26 -10.16 0.20 1.78
N ALA A 27 -11.16 1.05 2.04
CA ALA A 27 -12.57 0.72 1.79
C ALA A 27 -12.84 0.41 0.31
N GLU A 28 -12.22 1.16 -0.61
CA GLU A 28 -12.34 0.91 -2.05
C GLU A 28 -11.65 -0.40 -2.47
N ALA A 29 -10.47 -0.69 -1.92
CA ALA A 29 -9.76 -1.94 -2.16
C ALA A 29 -10.57 -3.16 -1.67
N GLU A 30 -11.17 -3.06 -0.48
CA GLU A 30 -12.07 -4.09 0.05
C GLU A 30 -13.31 -4.28 -0.83
N ALA A 31 -13.95 -3.20 -1.26
CA ALA A 31 -15.08 -3.26 -2.18
C ALA A 31 -14.70 -3.93 -3.51
N ARG A 32 -13.52 -3.64 -4.06
CA ARG A 32 -13.00 -4.31 -5.26
C ARG A 32 -12.76 -5.80 -5.03
N ARG A 33 -12.17 -6.18 -3.89
CA ARG A 33 -11.95 -7.59 -3.54
C ARG A 33 -13.27 -8.34 -3.40
N ALA A 34 -14.27 -7.74 -2.77
CA ALA A 34 -15.60 -8.32 -2.62
C ALA A 34 -16.34 -8.48 -3.95
N ALA A 35 -16.16 -7.54 -4.89
CA ALA A 35 -16.76 -7.58 -6.22
C ALA A 35 -15.98 -8.44 -7.22
N ALA A 36 -14.75 -8.87 -6.90
CA ALA A 36 -13.93 -9.67 -7.80
C ALA A 36 -14.48 -11.10 -7.90
N VAL A 37 -14.72 -11.56 -9.13
CA VAL A 37 -15.05 -12.96 -9.40
C VAL A 37 -13.78 -13.79 -9.20
N PRO A 38 -13.80 -14.83 -8.34
CA PRO A 38 -12.63 -15.67 -8.16
C PRO A 38 -12.29 -16.39 -9.46
N LEU A 39 -11.08 -16.18 -9.96
CA LEU A 39 -10.55 -16.92 -11.09
C LEU A 39 -10.22 -18.33 -10.60
N ALA A 40 -10.85 -19.35 -11.17
CA ALA A 40 -10.53 -20.75 -10.92
C ALA A 40 -9.23 -21.13 -11.64
N LEU A 41 -8.11 -20.57 -11.15
CA LEU A 41 -6.78 -20.93 -11.62
C LEU A 41 -6.37 -22.25 -10.97
N PRO A 42 -5.78 -23.21 -11.72
CA PRO A 42 -5.19 -24.38 -11.12
C PRO A 42 -4.12 -23.96 -10.11
N GLY A 43 -4.14 -24.55 -8.92
CA GLY A 43 -3.13 -24.27 -7.90
C GLY A 43 -1.73 -24.57 -8.42
N GLU A 44 -0.75 -23.73 -8.11
CA GLU A 44 0.64 -24.00 -8.42
C GLU A 44 1.12 -25.19 -7.57
N LEU A 45 1.37 -26.34 -8.19
CA LEU A 45 1.93 -27.52 -7.53
C LEU A 45 3.46 -27.41 -7.50
N GLY A 46 4.05 -27.36 -6.30
CA GLY A 46 5.50 -27.25 -6.11
C GLY A 46 6.05 -25.82 -6.06
N GLY A 47 5.20 -24.80 -6.10
CA GLY A 47 5.56 -23.40 -5.83
C GLY A 47 5.65 -23.11 -4.32
N ARG A 48 6.42 -22.10 -3.92
CA ARG A 48 6.36 -21.57 -2.54
C ARG A 48 4.98 -20.95 -2.32
N GLU A 49 4.41 -21.11 -1.12
CA GLU A 49 3.13 -20.47 -0.78
C GLU A 49 3.20 -18.95 -1.02
N GLY A 50 2.25 -18.42 -1.80
CA GLY A 50 2.14 -17.01 -2.13
C GLY A 50 2.59 -16.66 -3.56
N PRO A 51 2.28 -15.44 -4.05
CA PRO A 51 2.78 -14.99 -5.33
C PRO A 51 4.31 -15.06 -5.33
N GLU A 52 4.91 -15.78 -6.29
CA GLU A 52 6.36 -15.89 -6.38
C GLU A 52 7.00 -14.49 -6.35
N PRO A 53 7.84 -14.17 -5.35
CA PRO A 53 8.43 -12.83 -5.22
C PRO A 53 9.30 -12.47 -6.44
N VAL A 54 9.74 -13.48 -7.19
CA VAL A 54 10.56 -13.35 -8.40
C VAL A 54 9.76 -12.82 -9.61
N ARG A 55 8.43 -12.76 -9.55
CA ARG A 55 7.59 -12.40 -10.72
C ARG A 55 7.31 -10.90 -10.89
N TYR A 56 7.71 -10.05 -9.95
CA TYR A 56 7.55 -8.60 -10.06
C TYR A 56 8.81 -7.82 -9.70
N GLY A 57 9.95 -8.25 -10.24
CA GLY A 57 11.16 -7.42 -10.38
C GLY A 57 11.45 -6.58 -9.14
N ASP A 58 12.00 -7.25 -8.12
CA ASP A 58 12.73 -6.65 -7.02
C ASP A 58 13.15 -5.21 -7.32
N TRP A 59 12.54 -4.24 -6.63
CA TRP A 59 12.97 -2.84 -6.65
C TRP A 59 14.26 -2.70 -5.83
N GLU A 60 15.25 -3.53 -6.15
CA GLU A 60 16.51 -3.67 -5.46
C GLU A 60 17.51 -2.64 -5.99
N ARG A 61 17.97 -1.77 -5.09
CA ARG A 61 19.22 -1.04 -5.30
C ARG A 61 20.22 -1.54 -4.26
N ARG A 62 21.15 -2.39 -4.69
CA ARG A 62 22.18 -3.04 -3.84
C ARG A 62 21.60 -3.98 -2.76
N GLY A 63 20.56 -4.75 -3.09
CA GLY A 63 19.98 -5.77 -2.19
C GLY A 63 19.10 -5.22 -1.06
N ILE A 64 18.63 -3.98 -1.18
CA ILE A 64 17.63 -3.39 -0.30
C ILE A 64 16.45 -2.96 -1.19
N ALA A 65 15.25 -3.45 -0.88
CA ALA A 65 14.03 -3.03 -1.57
C ALA A 65 13.75 -1.55 -1.24
N VAL A 66 13.70 -0.71 -2.27
CA VAL A 66 13.51 0.75 -2.16
C VAL A 66 12.30 1.15 -3.01
N ASP A 67 11.30 1.79 -2.41
CA ASP A 67 10.16 2.43 -3.09
C ASP A 67 10.31 3.97 -3.04
N PHE A 68 9.72 4.69 -4.00
CA PHE A 68 9.96 6.13 -4.26
C PHE A 68 9.20 7.10 -3.35
#